data_AF-A0A3L7X6K6-F1
#
_entry.id   AF-A0A3L7X6K6-F1
#
_cell.length_a   1.000
_cell.length_b   1.000
_cell.length_c   1.000
_cell.angle_alpha   90.00
_cell.angle_beta   90.00
_cell.angle_gamma   90.00
#
_symmetry.space_group_name_H-M   'P 1'
#
loop_
_entity.id
_entity.type
_entity.pdbx_description
1 polymer ?
#
loop_
_entity_poly.entity_id
_entity_poly.type
_entity_poly.pdbx_seq_one_letter_code
_entity_poly.pdbx_strand_id
1 'polypeptide(L)'
;FVGGGGSVNIQRLLGYARMADLMLTGRVLSAAEGERMNLCQYVVPAGESFAKAKEFAHKIATNAPLTNWAVCSVLPRVGDLSHDDGLAIESLIGASVRSAEGSARIGAFLEGRAAPIVAPGAEGTGPAAN
;
A
#
# COMPACT_ATOMS: atom_id res chain seq x y z
N PHE A 1 -24.74 -3.97 17.32
CA PHE A 1 -24.08 -4.66 16.19
C PHE A 1 -23.97 -3.70 15.01
N VAL A 2 -22.92 -3.78 14.18
CA VAL A 2 -22.70 -2.81 13.08
C VAL A 2 -23.38 -3.27 11.79
N GLY A 3 -24.24 -2.43 11.20
CA GLY A 3 -25.00 -2.74 9.97
C GLY A 3 -24.42 -2.16 8.68
N GLY A 4 -23.45 -1.23 8.77
CA GLY A 4 -22.89 -0.49 7.63
C GLY A 4 -21.60 -1.09 7.06
N GLY A 5 -21.39 -2.41 7.16
CA GLY A 5 -20.17 -3.07 6.67
C GLY A 5 -18.96 -3.00 7.60
N GLY A 6 -19.10 -2.46 8.81
CA GLY A 6 -18.00 -2.39 9.80
C GLY A 6 -17.44 -3.77 10.18
N SER A 7 -18.30 -4.78 10.32
CA SER A 7 -17.89 -6.16 10.62
C SER A 7 -17.07 -6.81 9.50
N VAL A 8 -17.17 -6.28 8.28
CA VAL A 8 -16.41 -6.77 7.12
C VAL A 8 -15.14 -5.94 6.94
N ASN A 9 -15.27 -4.62 6.85
CA ASN A 9 -14.17 -3.73 6.47
C ASN A 9 -13.25 -3.41 7.65
N ILE A 10 -13.82 -3.03 8.80
CA ILE A 10 -13.03 -2.62 9.96
C ILE A 10 -12.32 -3.85 10.55
N GLN A 11 -13.04 -4.96 10.70
CA GLN A 11 -12.45 -6.20 11.23
C GLN A 11 -11.26 -6.69 10.39
N ARG A 12 -11.24 -6.48 9.07
CA ARG A 12 -10.08 -6.81 8.22
C ARG A 12 -8.85 -5.98 8.53
N LEU A 13 -9.02 -4.73 8.97
CA LEU A 13 -7.91 -3.83 9.27
C LEU A 13 -7.30 -4.10 10.65
N LEU A 14 -8.13 -4.34 11.66
CA LEU A 14 -7.71 -4.43 13.07
C LEU A 14 -7.83 -5.84 13.70
N GLY A 15 -8.42 -6.80 12.99
CA GLY A 15 -8.60 -8.18 13.44
C GLY A 15 -9.82 -8.42 14.34
N TYR A 16 -10.16 -9.69 14.56
CA TYR A 16 -11.34 -10.08 15.35
C TYR A 16 -11.30 -9.55 16.79
N ALA A 17 -10.17 -9.71 17.50
CA ALA A 17 -10.08 -9.40 18.92
C ALA A 17 -10.38 -7.92 19.22
N ARG A 18 -9.78 -7.00 18.45
CA ARG A 18 -10.02 -5.56 18.60
C ARG A 18 -11.44 -5.20 18.16
N MET A 19 -11.99 -5.84 17.13
CA MET A 19 -13.37 -5.58 16.69
C MET A 19 -14.38 -5.99 17.75
N ALA A 20 -14.21 -7.18 18.33
CA ALA A 20 -15.08 -7.70 19.38
C ALA A 20 -15.05 -6.80 20.62
N ASP A 21 -13.85 -6.37 21.07
CA ASP A 21 -13.69 -5.40 22.16
C ASP A 21 -14.47 -4.11 21.90
N LEU A 22 -14.28 -3.48 20.74
CA LEU A 22 -14.97 -2.24 20.39
C LEU A 22 -16.50 -2.42 20.30
N MET A 23 -16.97 -3.53 19.73
CA MET A 23 -18.41 -3.80 19.58
C MET A 23 -19.10 -4.13 20.90
N LEU A 24 -18.43 -4.84 21.80
CA LEU A 24 -18.99 -5.25 23.09
C LEU A 24 -18.91 -4.13 24.13
N THR A 25 -17.83 -3.35 24.15
CA THR A 25 -17.63 -2.28 25.13
C THR A 25 -18.22 -0.94 24.69
N GLY A 26 -18.34 -0.71 23.38
CA GLY A 26 -18.78 0.58 22.84
C GLY A 26 -17.80 1.74 23.10
N ARG A 27 -16.56 1.46 23.53
CA ARG A 27 -15.58 2.50 23.84
C ARG A 27 -15.12 3.25 22.59
N VAL A 28 -14.73 4.51 22.77
CA VAL A 28 -14.23 5.39 21.71
C VAL A 28 -12.70 5.36 21.70
N LEU A 29 -12.11 5.39 20.51
CA LEU A 29 -10.67 5.45 20.31
C LEU A 29 -10.18 6.88 20.17
N SER A 30 -9.03 7.18 20.77
CA SER A 30 -8.23 8.34 20.40
C SER A 30 -7.58 8.17 19.02
N ALA A 31 -7.17 9.26 18.39
CA ALA A 31 -6.47 9.21 17.10
C ALA A 31 -5.19 8.37 17.15
N ALA A 32 -4.43 8.47 18.25
CA ALA A 32 -3.21 7.71 18.44
C ALA A 32 -3.46 6.21 18.62
N GLU A 33 -4.56 5.82 19.27
CA GLU A 33 -4.96 4.41 19.33
C GLU A 33 -5.44 3.91 17.96
N GLY A 34 -6.20 4.73 17.23
CA GLY A 34 -6.64 4.40 15.87
C GLY A 34 -5.47 4.06 14.96
N GLU A 35 -4.40 4.85 15.01
CA GLU A 35 -3.19 4.59 14.22
C GLU A 35 -2.48 3.30 14.65
N ARG A 36 -2.24 3.10 15.95
CA ARG A 36 -1.67 1.85 16.47
C ARG A 36 -2.52 0.61 16.17
N MET A 37 -3.83 0.81 16.00
CA MET A 37 -4.77 -0.25 15.67
C MET A 37 -4.97 -0.45 14.16
N ASN A 38 -4.27 0.31 13.31
CA ASN A 38 -4.36 0.27 11.85
C ASN A 38 -5.72 0.75 11.29
N LEU A 39 -6.48 1.54 12.05
CA LEU A 39 -7.69 2.23 11.56
C LEU A 39 -7.37 3.45 10.70
N CYS A 40 -6.22 4.07 10.93
CA CYS A 40 -5.65 5.10 10.10
C CYS A 40 -4.13 4.95 10.04
N GLN A 41 -3.52 5.53 9.02
CA GLN A 41 -2.09 5.32 8.73
C GLN A 41 -1.24 6.52 9.18
N TYR A 42 -1.88 7.66 9.44
CA TYR A 42 -1.21 8.90 9.83
C TYR A 42 -2.06 9.68 10.83
N VAL A 43 -1.41 10.24 11.84
CA VAL A 43 -1.98 11.21 12.77
C VAL A 43 -1.23 12.52 12.58
N VAL A 44 -1.98 13.62 12.45
CA VAL A 44 -1.45 14.97 12.28
C VAL A 44 -2.11 15.90 13.30
N PRO A 45 -1.55 17.10 13.56
CA PRO A 45 -2.19 18.09 14.40
C PRO A 45 -3.62 18.42 13.93
N ALA A 46 -4.46 18.87 14.87
CA ALA A 46 -5.84 19.22 14.60
C ALA A 46 -5.91 20.32 13.52
N GLY A 47 -6.74 20.11 12.50
CA GLY A 47 -6.90 21.03 11.36
C GLY A 47 -6.00 20.73 10.15
N GLU A 48 -5.00 19.86 10.28
CA GLU A 48 -4.04 19.59 9.20
C GLU A 48 -4.39 18.35 8.35
N SER A 49 -5.39 17.56 8.75
CA SER A 49 -5.73 16.29 8.10
C SER A 49 -6.04 16.44 6.62
N PHE A 50 -6.75 17.51 6.24
CA PHE A 50 -7.10 17.77 4.84
C PHE A 50 -5.89 18.18 3.99
N ALA A 51 -4.99 18.98 4.54
CA ALA A 51 -3.76 19.36 3.86
C ALA A 51 -2.89 18.13 3.61
N LYS A 52 -2.74 17.26 4.63
CA LYS A 52 -2.01 16.00 4.51
C LYS A 52 -2.65 15.06 3.49
N ALA A 53 -3.97 14.96 3.47
CA ALA A 53 -4.68 14.15 2.48
C ALA A 53 -4.44 14.65 1.04
N LYS A 54 -4.43 15.98 0.81
CA LYS A 54 -4.11 16.56 -0.50
C LYS A 54 -2.68 16.29 -0.94
N GLU A 55 -1.72 16.38 -0.02
CA GLU A 55 -0.32 16.04 -0.31
C GLU A 55 -0.23 14.61 -0.88
N PHE A 56 -0.88 13.65 -0.22
CA PHE A 56 -0.93 12.28 -0.73
C PHE A 56 -1.68 12.16 -2.05
N ALA A 57 -2.81 12.84 -2.22
CA ALA A 57 -3.56 12.82 -3.47
C ALA A 57 -2.72 13.35 -4.65
N HIS A 58 -1.96 14.44 -4.45
CA HIS A 58 -1.04 14.97 -5.46
C HIS A 58 0.07 13.97 -5.78
N LYS A 59 0.65 13.32 -4.78
CA LYS A 59 1.66 12.27 -5.00
C LYS A 59 1.08 11.09 -5.78
N ILE A 60 -0.09 10.58 -5.39
CA ILE A 60 -0.77 9.47 -6.07
C ILE A 60 -1.13 9.84 -7.51
N ALA A 61 -1.49 11.09 -7.77
CA ALA A 61 -1.80 11.56 -9.13
C ALA A 61 -0.58 11.53 -10.08
N THR A 62 0.65 11.43 -9.57
CA THR A 62 1.86 11.25 -10.41
C THR A 62 2.11 9.80 -10.84
N ASN A 63 1.40 8.83 -10.26
CA ASN A 63 1.51 7.43 -10.65
C ASN A 63 0.89 7.19 -12.03
N ALA A 64 1.26 6.08 -12.67
CA ALA A 64 0.58 5.65 -13.88
C ALA A 64 -0.93 5.39 -13.58
N PRO A 65 -1.87 5.87 -14.42
CA PRO A 65 -3.31 5.69 -14.17
C PRO A 65 -3.73 4.24 -13.95
N LEU A 66 -3.12 3.31 -14.69
CA LEU A 66 -3.40 1.88 -14.55
C LEU A 66 -2.92 1.31 -13.20
N THR A 67 -1.81 1.81 -12.65
CA THR A 67 -1.35 1.45 -11.30
C THR A 67 -2.38 1.88 -10.25
N ASN A 68 -2.85 3.13 -10.34
CA ASN A 68 -3.85 3.64 -9.40
C ASN A 68 -5.15 2.83 -9.49
N TRP A 69 -5.61 2.55 -10.71
CA TRP A 69 -6.79 1.71 -10.92
C TRP A 69 -6.61 0.30 -10.33
N ALA A 70 -5.46 -0.33 -10.57
CA ALA A 70 -5.16 -1.67 -10.08
C ALA A 70 -5.13 -1.73 -8.54
N VAL A 71 -4.47 -0.77 -7.90
CA VAL A 71 -4.41 -0.70 -6.43
C VAL A 71 -5.79 -0.44 -5.83
N CYS A 72 -6.59 0.47 -6.41
CA CYS A 72 -7.91 0.78 -5.86
C CYS A 72 -8.96 -0.30 -6.15
N SER A 73 -8.86 -1.02 -7.27
CA SER A 73 -9.93 -1.91 -7.76
C SER A 73 -9.61 -3.40 -7.61
N VAL A 74 -8.34 -3.78 -7.78
CA VAL A 74 -7.92 -5.19 -7.84
C VAL A 74 -7.33 -5.65 -6.51
N LEU A 75 -6.48 -4.85 -5.87
CA LEU A 75 -5.83 -5.24 -4.62
C LEU A 75 -6.82 -5.69 -3.52
N PRO A 76 -7.97 -5.02 -3.29
CA PRO A 76 -8.95 -5.49 -2.31
C PRO A 76 -9.49 -6.89 -2.64
N ARG A 77 -9.67 -7.19 -3.93
CA ARG A 77 -10.17 -8.48 -4.41
C ARG A 77 -9.13 -9.59 -4.28
N VAL A 78 -7.85 -9.27 -4.52
CA VAL A 78 -6.75 -10.23 -4.30
C VAL A 78 -6.76 -10.72 -2.86
N GLY A 79 -7.05 -9.84 -1.89
CA GLY A 79 -7.20 -10.21 -0.48
C GLY A 79 -8.40 -11.11 -0.15
N ASP A 80 -9.30 -11.36 -1.11
CA ASP A 80 -10.46 -12.25 -0.98
C ASP A 80 -10.29 -13.59 -1.71
N LEU A 81 -9.20 -13.73 -2.48
CA LEU A 81 -8.92 -14.93 -3.25
C LEU A 81 -8.15 -15.97 -2.45
N SER A 82 -8.09 -17.20 -2.98
CA SER A 82 -7.12 -18.19 -2.52
C SER A 82 -5.70 -17.67 -2.79
N HIS A 83 -4.70 -18.24 -2.09
CA HIS A 83 -3.31 -17.84 -2.27
C HIS A 83 -2.86 -17.95 -3.73
N ASP A 84 -3.13 -19.09 -4.38
CA ASP A 84 -2.71 -19.37 -5.75
C ASP A 84 -3.41 -18.46 -6.76
N ASP A 85 -4.72 -18.23 -6.59
CA ASP A 85 -5.48 -17.30 -7.45
C ASP A 85 -5.00 -15.85 -7.26
N GLY A 86 -4.67 -15.47 -6.03
CA GLY A 86 -4.11 -14.16 -5.72
C GLY A 86 -2.79 -13.92 -6.45
N LEU A 87 -1.87 -14.89 -6.41
CA LEU A 87 -0.60 -14.83 -7.14
C LEU A 87 -0.79 -14.80 -8.67
N ALA A 88 -1.77 -15.54 -9.19
CA ALA A 88 -2.09 -15.54 -10.61
C ALA A 88 -2.60 -14.16 -11.08
N ILE A 89 -3.52 -13.55 -10.33
CA ILE A 89 -4.04 -12.21 -10.61
C ILE A 89 -2.96 -11.15 -10.46
N GLU A 90 -2.14 -11.23 -9.41
CA GLU A 90 -1.00 -10.31 -9.22
C GLU A 90 -0.04 -10.38 -10.41
N SER A 91 0.29 -11.58 -10.89
CA SER A 91 1.17 -11.78 -12.05
C SER A 91 0.60 -11.14 -13.32
N LEU A 92 -0.70 -11.30 -13.57
CA LEU A 92 -1.39 -10.73 -14.75
C LEU A 92 -1.45 -9.19 -14.70
N ILE A 93 -1.81 -8.62 -13.56
CA ILE A 93 -1.89 -7.17 -13.39
C ILE A 93 -0.49 -6.56 -13.40
N GLY A 94 0.47 -7.19 -12.73
CA GLY A 94 1.87 -6.81 -12.78
C GLY A 94 2.39 -6.78 -14.21
N ALA A 95 1.97 -7.72 -15.06
CA ALA A 95 2.29 -7.70 -16.49
C ALA A 95 1.68 -6.53 -17.26
N SER A 96 0.48 -6.13 -16.91
CA SER A 96 -0.26 -5.07 -17.59
C SER A 96 0.21 -3.66 -17.18
N VAL A 97 0.66 -3.50 -15.93
CA VAL A 97 1.08 -2.21 -15.35
C VAL A 97 2.55 -1.89 -15.65
N ARG A 98 3.35 -2.88 -16.10
CA ARG A 98 4.76 -2.68 -16.45
C ARG A 98 4.91 -1.59 -17.52
N SER A 99 5.67 -0.55 -17.20
CA SER A 99 6.05 0.47 -18.18
C SER A 99 7.12 -0.06 -19.14
N ALA A 100 7.22 0.55 -20.32
CA ALA A 100 8.29 0.27 -21.27
C ALA A 100 9.67 0.54 -20.65
N GLU A 101 9.79 1.59 -19.84
CA GLU A 101 11.01 1.93 -19.11
C GLU A 101 11.35 0.89 -18.03
N GLY A 102 10.36 0.40 -17.28
CA GLY A 102 10.55 -0.68 -16.30
C GLY A 102 11.01 -1.97 -16.97
N SER A 103 10.42 -2.31 -18.11
CA SER A 103 10.84 -3.46 -18.93
C SER A 103 12.27 -3.30 -19.46
N ALA A 104 12.64 -2.09 -19.91
CA ALA A 104 14.00 -1.79 -20.37
C ALA A 104 15.04 -1.87 -19.24
N ARG A 105 14.70 -1.43 -18.02
CA ARG A 105 15.58 -1.56 -16.84
C ARG A 105 15.82 -3.03 -16.46
N ILE A 106 14.78 -3.87 -16.54
CA ILE A 106 14.93 -5.32 -16.34
C ILE A 106 15.82 -5.92 -17.43
N GLY A 107 15.61 -5.54 -18.69
CA GLY A 107 16.47 -5.96 -19.80
C GLY A 107 17.94 -5.57 -19.58
N ALA A 108 18.20 -4.31 -19.25
CA ALA A 108 19.54 -3.83 -18.92
C ALA A 108 20.16 -4.59 -17.74
N PHE A 109 19.35 -4.98 -16.74
CA PHE A 109 19.83 -5.78 -15.62
C PHE A 109 20.23 -7.20 -16.05
N LEU A 110 19.39 -7.88 -16.82
CA LEU A 110 19.67 -9.23 -17.34
C LEU A 110 20.89 -9.25 -18.26
N GLU A 111 21.18 -8.14 -18.95
CA GLU A 111 22.32 -7.98 -19.84
C GLU A 111 23.58 -7.44 -19.12
N GLY A 112 23.54 -7.22 -17.81
CA GLY A 112 24.67 -6.69 -17.04
C GLY A 112 24.98 -5.21 -17.29
N ARG A 113 24.06 -4.47 -17.91
CA ARG A 113 24.17 -3.03 -18.26
C ARG A 113 23.41 -2.10 -17.32
N ALA A 114 22.75 -2.63 -16.29
CA ALA A 114 22.00 -1.82 -15.34
C ALA A 114 22.92 -1.09 -14.35
N ALA A 115 22.59 0.17 -14.06
CA ALA A 115 23.22 0.92 -12.99
C ALA A 115 22.91 0.28 -11.62
N PRO A 116 23.88 0.23 -10.69
CA PRO A 116 23.66 -0.33 -9.36
C PRO A 116 22.57 0.43 -8.60
N ILE A 117 21.67 -0.31 -7.96
CA ILE A 117 20.63 0.27 -7.11
C ILE A 117 21.30 0.79 -5.84
N VAL A 118 21.34 2.10 -5.68
CA VAL A 118 21.84 2.75 -4.46
C VAL A 118 20.76 2.61 -3.37
N ALA A 119 21.10 1.96 -2.26
CA ALA A 119 20.20 1.84 -1.12
C ALA A 119 19.88 3.22 -0.51
N PRO A 120 18.67 3.46 0.00
CA PRO A 120 18.34 4.72 0.69
C PRO A 120 19.27 4.91 1.90
N GLY A 121 20.12 5.94 1.87
CA GLY A 121 21.10 6.26 2.91
C GLY A 121 22.57 6.00 2.56
N ALA A 122 22.87 5.42 1.39
CA ALA A 122 24.24 5.28 0.90
C ALA A 122 24.65 6.49 0.04
N GLU A 123 24.88 7.64 0.66
CA GLU A 123 25.76 8.64 0.05
C GLU A 123 27.21 8.15 0.21
N GLY A 124 27.84 7.79 -0.90
CA GLY A 124 29.29 7.61 -1.00
C GLY A 124 29.79 6.16 -1.05
N THR A 125 30.72 5.94 -1.98
CA THR A 125 31.53 4.73 -2.20
C THR A 125 30.82 3.53 -2.83
N GLY A 126 30.56 3.62 -4.14
CA GLY A 126 30.49 2.41 -4.97
C GLY A 126 31.89 1.78 -5.10
N PRO A 127 32.03 0.45 -5.08
CA PRO A 127 33.32 -0.19 -5.28
C PRO A 127 33.76 -0.04 -6.74
N ALA A 128 35.06 0.23 -6.93
CA ALA A 128 35.70 0.22 -8.24
C ALA A 128 35.51 -1.15 -8.92
N ALA A 129 35.12 -1.11 -10.19
CA ALA A 129 35.06 -2.27 -11.06
C ALA A 129 36.43 -2.97 -11.11
N ASN A 130 36.41 -4.31 -11.08
CA ASN A 130 37.49 -5.16 -11.54
C ASN A 130 36.91 -6.07 -12.63
#